data_AF-A0A196SEN7-F1
#
_entry.id   AF-A0A196SEN7-F1
#
_cell.length_a   1.000
_cell.length_b   1.000
_cell.length_c   1.000
_cell.angle_alpha   90.00
_cell.angle_beta   90.00
_cell.angle_gamma   90.00
#
_symmetry.space_group_name_H-M   'P 1'
#
loop_
_entity.id
_entity.type
_entity.pdbx_description
1 polymer ?
#
loop_
_entity_poly.entity_id
_entity_poly.type
_entity_poly.pdbx_seq_one_letter_code
_entity_poly.pdbx_strand_id
1 'polypeptide(L)' 'MAIGRCCDEKTVWGKSQKKVNKKGKGKKVVDTMARKEWYDVRAPNQFKERNVCKTLVNRTAGLRIASDSLKGRV' A
#
# COMPACT_ATOMS: atom_id res chain seq x y z
N MET A 1 38.18 35.46 13.20
CA MET A 1 37.24 34.42 12.75
C MET A 1 35.80 34.90 12.96
N ALA A 2 35.11 35.26 11.88
CA ALA A 2 33.64 35.34 11.82
C ALA A 2 33.24 34.88 10.43
N ILE A 3 32.95 33.58 10.30
CA ILE A 3 32.55 32.94 9.05
C ILE A 3 31.04 33.16 8.94
N GLY A 4 30.65 34.23 8.24
CA GLY A 4 29.28 34.67 8.14
C GLY A 4 28.84 34.85 6.70
N ARG A 5 27.86 34.02 6.33
CA ARG A 5 26.90 34.14 5.21
C ARG A 5 27.29 33.60 3.83
N CYS A 6 26.79 32.39 3.63
CA CYS A 6 26.35 31.79 2.37
C CYS A 6 25.59 32.75 1.44
N CYS A 7 26.01 32.70 0.18
CA CYS A 7 25.22 32.38 -1.02
C CYS A 7 24.21 33.42 -1.54
N ASP A 8 24.72 34.23 -2.48
CA ASP A 8 24.23 34.45 -3.85
C ASP A 8 22.75 34.74 -4.11
N GLU A 9 22.52 36.05 -4.28
CA GLU A 9 21.92 36.74 -5.43
C GLU A 9 20.86 36.02 -6.30
N LYS A 10 19.75 36.75 -6.47
CA LYS A 10 18.52 36.38 -7.18
C LYS A 10 18.57 36.80 -8.66
N THR A 11 17.68 36.16 -9.46
CA THR A 11 17.02 36.62 -10.71
C THR A 11 17.85 36.73 -12.00
N VAL A 12 17.39 36.44 -13.23
CA VAL A 12 16.21 35.77 -13.84
C VAL A 12 16.46 35.68 -15.37
N TRP A 13 15.69 34.84 -16.08
CA TRP A 13 15.21 34.98 -17.48
C TRP A 13 15.71 34.01 -18.57
N GLY A 14 14.78 33.16 -19.03
CA GLY A 14 14.59 32.85 -20.45
C GLY A 14 14.98 31.44 -20.90
N LYS A 15 13.98 30.56 -21.10
CA LYS A 15 13.78 29.75 -22.34
C LYS A 15 12.58 28.79 -22.25
N SER A 16 11.62 29.06 -23.14
CA SER A 16 10.84 28.11 -23.95
C SER A 16 10.03 26.99 -23.28
N GLN A 17 8.72 27.09 -23.47
CA GLN A 17 7.75 26.02 -23.34
C GLN A 17 8.18 24.74 -24.09
N LYS A 18 8.39 23.63 -23.37
CA LYS A 18 8.22 22.29 -23.91
C LYS A 18 7.11 21.61 -23.12
N LYS A 19 6.00 21.37 -23.82
CA LYS A 19 4.79 20.67 -23.39
C LYS A 19 5.12 19.57 -22.39
N VAL A 20 4.69 19.76 -21.13
CA VAL A 20 4.59 18.68 -20.15
C VAL A 20 3.50 17.74 -20.65
N ASN A 21 3.89 16.82 -21.53
CA ASN A 21 3.09 15.66 -21.83
C ASN A 21 3.14 14.78 -20.58
N LYS A 22 2.15 14.94 -19.70
CA LYS A 22 1.92 14.10 -18.53
C LYS A 22 1.44 12.73 -19.02
N LYS A 23 2.35 11.99 -19.64
CA LYS A 23 2.10 10.69 -20.25
C LYS A 23 2.01 9.67 -19.13
N GLY A 24 0.77 9.28 -18.84
CA GLY A 24 0.44 8.16 -17.98
C GLY A 24 0.58 8.49 -16.50
N LYS A 25 -0.55 8.69 -15.82
CA LYS A 25 -0.67 8.27 -14.42
C LYS A 25 -0.18 6.83 -14.36
N GLY A 26 1.08 6.65 -13.95
CA GLY A 26 1.57 5.35 -13.51
C GLY A 26 0.53 4.84 -12.53
N LYS A 27 0.03 3.62 -12.76
CA LYS A 27 -0.84 2.94 -11.80
C LYS A 27 -0.17 3.14 -10.45
N LYS A 28 -0.89 3.76 -9.48
CA LYS A 28 -0.35 3.92 -8.13
C LYS A 28 0.21 2.55 -7.75
N VAL A 29 1.52 2.48 -7.49
CA VAL A 29 2.17 1.28 -6.97
C VAL A 29 1.62 1.14 -5.57
N VAL A 30 0.42 0.56 -5.48
CA VAL A 30 -0.20 0.19 -4.23
C VAL A 30 0.36 -1.17 -3.94
N ASP A 31 1.03 -1.26 -2.79
CA ASP A 31 1.53 -2.53 -2.31
C ASP A 31 0.40 -3.56 -2.24
N THR A 32 0.67 -4.75 -2.77
CA THR A 32 -0.33 -5.80 -2.94
C THR A 32 -0.81 -6.33 -1.59
N MET A 33 0.01 -6.22 -0.54
CA MET A 33 -0.34 -6.68 0.81
C MET A 33 -1.14 -5.64 1.59
N ALA A 34 -1.04 -4.34 1.26
CA ALA A 34 -1.79 -3.27 1.93
C ALA A 34 -3.33 -3.41 1.85
N ARG A 35 -3.84 -4.25 0.93
CA ARG A 35 -5.27 -4.54 0.77
C ARG A 35 -5.74 -5.81 1.47
N LYS A 36 -4.84 -6.51 2.17
CA LYS A 36 -5.14 -7.77 2.85
C LYS A 36 -5.22 -7.54 4.36
N GLU A 37 -6.08 -8.31 5.01
CA GLU A 37 -6.28 -8.33 6.46
C GLU A 37 -5.97 -9.73 7.01
N TRP A 38 -5.58 -9.79 8.28
CA TRP A 38 -5.28 -11.03 8.99
C TRP A 38 -6.51 -11.56 9.72
N TYR A 39 -6.76 -12.86 9.60
CA TYR A 39 -7.82 -13.57 10.30
C TYR A 39 -7.26 -14.79 11.05
N ASP A 40 -7.65 -14.95 12.31
CA ASP A 40 -7.30 -16.13 13.10
C ASP A 40 -8.21 -17.32 12.75
N VAL A 41 -7.59 -18.44 12.36
CA VAL A 41 -8.30 -19.70 12.12
C VAL A 41 -8.26 -20.53 13.41
N ARG A 42 -9.45 -20.86 13.92
CA ARG A 42 -9.61 -21.67 15.14
C ARG A 42 -9.98 -23.11 14.83
N ALA A 43 -9.32 -24.04 15.52
CA ALA A 43 -9.59 -25.46 15.42
C ALA A 43 -10.84 -25.90 16.24
N PRO A 44 -11.49 -27.01 15.85
CA PRO A 44 -12.54 -27.68 16.64
C PRO A 44 -12.09 -28.09 18.06
N ASN A 45 -13.04 -28.39 18.95
CA ASN A 45 -12.77 -28.73 20.36
C ASN A 45 -12.03 -30.06 20.59
N GLN A 46 -11.69 -30.78 19.53
CA GLN A 46 -10.96 -32.04 19.63
C GLN A 46 -9.45 -31.84 19.82
N PHE A 47 -8.96 -30.61 19.61
CA PHE A 47 -7.53 -30.28 19.67
C PHE A 47 -7.17 -29.51 20.96
N LYS A 48 -6.00 -29.84 21.53
CA LYS A 48 -5.45 -29.17 22.72
C LYS A 48 -5.06 -27.72 22.44
N GLU A 49 -4.47 -27.44 21.28
CA GLU A 49 -4.20 -26.08 20.80
C GLU A 49 -5.21 -25.70 19.72
N ARG A 50 -5.87 -24.56 19.91
CA ARG A 50 -6.98 -24.11 19.04
C ARG A 50 -6.58 -23.02 18.07
N ASN A 51 -5.45 -22.37 18.29
CA ASN A 51 -4.95 -21.32 17.39
C ASN A 51 -4.03 -21.99 16.37
N VAL A 52 -4.54 -22.24 15.17
CA VAL A 52 -3.78 -23.00 14.15
C VAL A 52 -2.88 -22.05 13.38
N CYS A 53 -3.50 -21.05 12.74
CA CYS A 53 -2.82 -20.18 11.80
C CYS A 53 -3.53 -18.82 11.73
N LYS A 54 -2.76 -17.80 11.35
CA LYS A 54 -3.30 -16.54 10.85
C LYS A 54 -3.32 -16.60 9.33
N THR A 55 -4.46 -16.30 8.73
CA THR A 55 -4.64 -16.31 7.28
C THR A 55 -4.80 -14.91 6.74
N LEU A 56 -4.15 -14.64 5.61
CA LEU A 56 -4.28 -13.40 4.88
C LEU A 56 -5.41 -13.51 3.86
N VAL A 57 -6.35 -12.57 3.91
CA VAL A 57 -7.46 -12.49 2.94
C VAL A 57 -7.65 -11.05 2.51
N ASN A 58 -8.18 -10.87 1.30
CA ASN A 58 -8.47 -9.55 0.76
C ASN A 58 -9.61 -8.89 1.56
N ARG A 59 -9.49 -7.58 1.77
CA ARG A 59 -10.59 -6.76 2.29
C ARG A 59 -11.81 -6.86 1.39
N THR A 60 -13.00 -6.79 1.99
CA THR A 60 -14.27 -6.74 1.27
C THR A 60 -14.24 -5.58 0.27
N ALA A 61 -14.53 -5.86 -1.00
CA ALA A 61 -14.51 -4.87 -2.06
C ALA A 61 -15.64 -5.13 -3.06
N GLY A 62 -16.58 -4.17 -3.14
CA GLY A 62 -17.77 -4.30 -3.98
C GLY A 62 -18.58 -5.54 -3.60
N LEU A 63 -18.76 -6.45 -4.57
CA LEU A 63 -19.51 -7.70 -4.40
C LEU A 63 -18.66 -8.86 -3.85
N ARG A 64 -17.34 -8.69 -3.70
CA ARG A 64 -16.47 -9.75 -3.17
C ARG A 64 -16.33 -9.62 -1.66
N ILE A 65 -16.83 -10.64 -0.97
CA ILE A 65 -16.86 -10.69 0.49
C ILE A 65 -15.67 -11.52 1.00
N ALA A 66 -14.96 -11.00 2.00
CA ALA A 66 -13.81 -11.68 2.62
C ALA A 66 -14.19 -13.03 3.26
N SER A 67 -15.38 -13.12 3.86
CA SER A 67 -15.88 -14.32 4.53
C SER A 67 -16.21 -15.47 3.58
N ASP A 68 -16.66 -15.16 2.36
CA ASP A 68 -16.88 -16.17 1.30
C ASP A 68 -15.53 -16.77 0.86
N SER A 69 -14.51 -15.92 0.71
CA SER A 69 -13.16 -16.39 0.36
C SER A 69 -12.47 -17.21 1.47
N LEU A 70 -12.94 -17.13 2.71
CA LEU A 70 -12.44 -17.91 3.85
C LEU A 70 -13.14 -19.27 3.96
N LYS A 71 -14.44 -19.32 3.66
CA LYS A 71 -15.22 -20.55 3.67
C LYS A 71 -14.87 -21.40 2.44
N GLY A 72 -14.78 -22.72 2.59
CA GLY A 72 -14.41 -23.63 1.49
C GLY A 72 -12.90 -23.78 1.24
N ARG A 73 -12.06 -23.16 2.06
CA ARG A 73 -10.65 -23.56 2.19
C ARG A 73 -10.61 -24.77 3.14
N VAL A 74 -10.29 -25.94 2.58
CA VAL A 74 -10.01 -27.17 3.34
C VAL A 74 -8.51 -27.33 3.43
#